data_AF-A0A7M7HNY1-F1
#
_entry.id   AF-A0A7M7HNY1-F1
#
_cell.length_a   1.000
_cell.length_b   1.000
_cell.length_c   1.000
_cell.angle_alpha   90.00
_cell.angle_beta   90.00
_cell.angle_gamma   90.00
#
_symmetry.space_group_name_H-M   'P 1'
#
loop_
_entity.id
_entity.type
_entity.pdbx_description
1 polymer ?
#
loop_
_entity_poly.entity_id
_entity_poly.type
_entity_poly.pdbx_seq_one_letter_code
_entity_poly.pdbx_strand_id
1 'polypeptide(L)'
;MGISMNVAAILCLVVIAGAAIRTTDAMVFTSKISLHLDAACGLFMEELMDEGGKCDPDVIEEVMDEADEIEGLGGIDGEKIEDYLEEAEEGKMCYSPDGENVTNLKDGCSAMEAVCNEQANVMYCKEMATVTNTQ
;
A
#
# COMPACT_ATOMS: atom_id res chain seq x y z
N MET A 1 -54.01 -33.13 22.40
CA MET A 1 -53.76 -31.74 21.95
C MET A 1 -52.70 -31.17 22.89
N GLY A 2 -51.54 -30.65 22.49
CA GLY A 2 -50.68 -30.90 21.30
C GLY A 2 -49.31 -31.42 21.79
N ILE A 3 -48.55 -32.25 21.08
CA ILE A 3 -47.66 -31.98 19.92
C ILE A 3 -46.74 -30.76 20.09
N SER A 4 -45.41 -31.01 20.02
CA SER A 4 -44.27 -30.08 19.84
C SER A 4 -44.12 -28.95 20.89
N MET A 5 -42.95 -28.35 21.14
CA MET A 5 -41.61 -28.35 20.54
C MET A 5 -40.55 -28.57 21.66
N ASN A 6 -39.26 -28.89 21.48
CA ASN A 6 -38.37 -29.02 20.31
C ASN A 6 -37.52 -30.31 20.42
N VAL A 7 -36.84 -30.70 19.33
CA VAL A 7 -35.67 -31.60 19.33
C VAL A 7 -34.61 -30.96 18.43
N ALA A 8 -33.58 -30.33 18.99
CA ALA A 8 -32.38 -29.86 18.25
C ALA A 8 -31.28 -29.35 19.19
N ALA A 9 -30.43 -30.26 19.69
CA ALA A 9 -29.09 -29.96 20.18
C ALA A 9 -28.18 -31.11 19.71
N ILE A 10 -28.04 -31.27 18.38
CA ILE A 10 -26.89 -30.74 17.62
C ILE A 10 -25.59 -31.34 18.16
N LEU A 11 -25.25 -32.52 17.63
CA LEU A 11 -23.86 -32.95 17.52
C LEU A 11 -23.10 -31.91 16.68
N CYS A 12 -21.97 -31.41 17.18
CA CYS A 12 -20.78 -31.05 16.39
C CYS A 12 -19.66 -30.53 17.31
N LEU A 13 -18.94 -31.44 17.98
CA LEU A 13 -17.67 -31.14 18.65
C LEU A 13 -16.62 -32.20 18.29
N VAL A 14 -16.39 -32.38 16.99
CA VAL A 14 -15.30 -33.22 16.46
C VAL A 14 -14.68 -32.52 15.24
N VAL A 15 -13.44 -32.06 15.43
CA VAL A 15 -12.41 -31.81 14.41
C VAL A 15 -12.75 -30.81 13.29
N ILE A 16 -12.22 -29.59 13.48
CA ILE A 16 -11.44 -28.91 12.43
C ILE A 16 -10.02 -28.87 13.01
N ALA A 17 -9.16 -29.82 12.64
CA ALA A 17 -8.19 -29.65 11.56
C ALA A 17 -7.37 -28.36 11.75
N GLY A 18 -6.07 -28.43 12.01
CA GLY A 18 -5.17 -28.94 10.98
C GLY A 18 -4.95 -27.92 9.85
N ALA A 19 -5.51 -26.71 9.95
CA ALA A 19 -5.13 -25.58 9.13
C ALA A 19 -3.74 -25.11 9.55
N ALA A 20 -2.78 -25.32 8.66
CA ALA A 20 -1.38 -25.03 8.89
C ALA A 20 -1.15 -23.55 9.23
N ILE A 21 -0.63 -23.28 10.43
CA ILE A 21 0.21 -22.10 10.63
C ILE A 21 1.56 -22.40 9.95
N ARG A 22 1.56 -22.33 8.61
CA ARG A 22 2.76 -21.96 7.88
C ARG A 22 2.92 -20.45 8.08
N THR A 23 3.46 -20.06 9.23
CA THR A 23 4.28 -18.86 9.28
C THR A 23 5.53 -19.14 8.44
N THR A 24 5.38 -19.08 7.12
CA THR A 24 6.38 -18.35 6.36
C THR A 24 6.35 -16.95 6.94
N ASP A 25 7.41 -16.59 7.66
CA ASP A 25 7.74 -15.20 7.97
C ASP A 25 7.96 -14.48 6.64
N ALA A 26 6.84 -14.08 6.01
CA ALA A 26 6.83 -13.06 5.01
C ALA A 26 7.25 -11.77 5.73
N MET A 27 8.57 -11.58 5.85
CA MET A 27 9.14 -10.28 6.13
C MET A 27 8.63 -9.36 5.03
N VAL A 28 7.60 -8.58 5.36
CA VAL A 28 7.11 -7.50 4.50
C VAL A 28 8.26 -6.52 4.39
N PHE A 29 9.05 -6.67 3.33
CA PHE A 29 10.17 -5.81 3.02
C PHE A 29 9.62 -4.50 2.51
N THR A 30 9.17 -3.63 3.41
CA THR A 30 8.74 -2.28 3.03
C THR A 30 9.94 -1.54 2.46
N SER A 31 9.82 -1.09 1.21
CA SER A 31 10.89 -0.36 0.53
C SER A 31 11.09 1.02 1.17
N LYS A 32 12.25 1.64 0.95
CA LYS A 32 12.47 3.03 1.37
C LYS A 32 11.52 4.00 0.67
N ILE A 33 11.16 3.72 -0.58
CA ILE A 33 10.21 4.54 -1.36
C ILE A 33 8.85 4.52 -0.69
N SER A 34 8.31 3.34 -0.38
CA SER A 34 7.04 3.22 0.33
C SER A 34 7.07 3.90 1.70
N LEU A 35 8.19 3.82 2.45
CA LEU A 35 8.30 4.48 3.76
C LEU A 35 8.30 6.02 3.69
N HIS A 36 8.78 6.63 2.60
CA HIS A 36 8.73 8.09 2.43
C HIS A 36 7.34 8.52 1.92
N LEU A 37 6.79 7.82 0.93
CA LEU A 37 5.45 8.11 0.42
C LEU A 37 4.35 7.85 1.47
N ASP A 38 4.50 6.85 2.35
CA ASP A 38 3.58 6.57 3.47
C ASP A 38 3.51 7.76 4.46
N ALA A 39 4.61 8.48 4.64
CA ALA A 39 4.63 9.69 5.47
C ALA A 39 3.88 10.86 4.83
N ALA A 40 3.91 10.98 3.49
CA ALA A 40 3.16 11.97 2.72
C ALA A 40 1.65 11.67 2.63
N CYS A 41 1.20 10.48 3.02
CA CYS A 41 -0.23 10.10 2.96
C CYS A 41 -1.15 10.97 3.83
N GLY A 42 -0.61 11.70 4.83
CA GLY A 42 -1.37 12.72 5.54
C GLY A 42 -1.77 13.88 4.63
N LEU A 43 -0.75 14.51 4.03
CA LEU A 43 -0.89 15.65 3.12
C LEU A 43 -1.73 15.26 1.89
N PHE A 44 -1.40 14.14 1.26
CA PHE A 44 -2.13 13.64 0.09
C PHE A 44 -3.61 13.44 0.35
N MET A 45 -4.00 12.98 1.54
CA MET A 45 -5.42 12.83 1.88
C MET A 45 -6.11 14.16 2.21
N GLU A 46 -5.37 15.19 2.61
CA GLU A 46 -5.87 16.56 2.82
C GLU A 46 -6.13 17.23 1.46
N GLU A 47 -5.13 17.31 0.60
CA GLU A 47 -5.23 17.87 -0.76
C GLU A 47 -6.26 17.13 -1.63
N LEU A 48 -6.28 15.80 -1.57
CA LEU A 48 -7.28 14.99 -2.27
C LEU A 48 -8.71 15.33 -1.82
N MET A 49 -8.93 15.72 -0.56
CA MET A 49 -10.26 16.13 -0.09
C MET A 49 -10.63 17.54 -0.54
N ASP A 50 -9.68 18.47 -0.53
CA ASP A 50 -9.93 19.87 -0.88
C ASP A 50 -10.16 20.06 -2.39
N GLU A 51 -9.48 19.29 -3.26
CA GLU A 51 -9.79 19.17 -4.70
C GLU A 51 -10.98 18.22 -5.01
N GLY A 52 -11.76 17.83 -4.00
CA GLY A 52 -13.07 17.21 -4.17
C GLY A 52 -13.04 15.70 -4.44
N GLY A 53 -12.01 15.01 -3.97
CA GLY A 53 -11.92 13.54 -3.93
C GLY A 53 -11.34 12.89 -5.18
N LYS A 54 -10.49 13.61 -5.94
CA LYS A 54 -9.82 13.10 -7.14
C LYS A 54 -8.39 13.55 -7.16
N CYS A 55 -7.47 12.62 -7.47
CA CYS A 55 -6.10 13.00 -7.73
C CYS A 55 -5.95 13.43 -9.20
N ASP A 56 -5.31 14.57 -9.39
CA ASP A 56 -4.75 15.05 -10.64
C ASP A 56 -3.35 15.65 -10.36
N PRO A 57 -2.60 16.14 -11.36
CA PRO A 57 -1.23 16.61 -11.13
C PRO A 57 -1.10 17.75 -10.13
N ASP A 58 -2.12 18.62 -10.04
CA ASP A 58 -2.10 19.80 -9.17
C ASP A 58 -2.09 19.35 -7.68
N VAL A 59 -2.85 18.30 -7.34
CA VAL A 59 -2.80 17.62 -6.01
C VAL A 59 -1.42 17.04 -5.69
N ILE A 60 -0.65 16.60 -6.70
CA ILE A 60 0.70 16.06 -6.49
C ILE A 60 1.73 17.18 -6.35
N GLU A 61 1.58 18.30 -7.06
CA GLU A 61 2.42 19.50 -6.93
C GLU A 61 2.33 20.06 -5.49
N GLU A 62 1.13 20.27 -4.96
CA GLU A 62 0.94 20.75 -3.57
C GLU A 62 1.50 19.74 -2.53
N VAL A 63 1.36 18.43 -2.76
CA VAL A 63 1.95 17.40 -1.87
C VAL A 63 3.49 17.41 -1.88
N MET A 64 4.11 17.75 -3.00
CA MET A 64 5.58 17.90 -3.08
C MET A 64 6.02 19.18 -2.37
N ASP A 65 5.39 20.32 -2.65
CA ASP A 65 5.67 21.61 -2.02
C ASP A 65 5.51 21.54 -0.49
N GLU A 66 4.43 20.94 0.03
CA GLU A 66 4.24 20.77 1.47
C GLU A 66 5.19 19.74 2.10
N ALA A 67 5.55 18.66 1.39
CA ALA A 67 6.51 17.67 1.90
C ALA A 67 7.90 18.28 2.12
N ASP A 68 8.30 19.25 1.29
CA ASP A 68 9.57 19.95 1.38
C ASP A 68 9.65 20.91 2.59
N GLU A 69 8.51 21.41 3.08
CA GLU A 69 8.46 22.17 4.35
C GLU A 69 8.65 21.26 5.60
N ILE A 70 8.58 19.93 5.47
CA ILE A 70 8.70 18.98 6.59
C ILE A 70 10.17 18.70 6.92
N GLU A 71 10.77 19.59 7.72
CA GLU A 71 12.08 19.32 8.34
C GLU A 71 11.97 18.24 9.45
N GLY A 72 12.43 17.02 9.16
CA GLY A 72 12.94 16.10 10.18
C GLY A 72 11.90 15.25 10.94
N LEU A 73 10.72 14.98 10.37
CA LEU A 73 9.81 13.98 10.93
C LEU A 73 10.41 12.57 10.81
N GLY A 74 10.97 12.05 11.91
CA GLY A 74 11.30 10.63 12.05
C GLY A 74 12.42 10.08 11.15
N GLY A 75 13.10 10.93 10.38
CA GLY A 75 14.06 10.52 9.36
C GLY A 75 13.45 10.29 7.97
N ILE A 76 12.21 10.74 7.77
CA ILE A 76 11.66 11.06 6.45
C ILE A 76 12.26 12.40 5.99
N ASP A 77 12.44 12.53 4.69
CA ASP A 77 13.15 13.58 3.98
C ASP A 77 12.25 14.08 2.83
N GLY A 78 11.88 15.38 2.83
CA GLY A 78 10.95 16.00 1.87
C GLY A 78 11.42 15.86 0.43
N GLU A 79 12.70 16.21 0.20
CA GLU A 79 13.40 16.07 -1.08
C GLU A 79 13.37 14.61 -1.60
N LYS A 80 13.18 13.60 -0.73
CA LYS A 80 13.03 12.20 -1.17
C LYS A 80 11.60 11.85 -1.58
N ILE A 81 10.59 12.54 -1.05
CA ILE A 81 9.20 12.40 -1.48
C ILE A 81 9.05 12.99 -2.89
N GLU A 82 9.56 14.21 -3.12
CA GLU A 82 9.64 14.85 -4.44
C GLU A 82 10.37 13.95 -5.46
N ASP A 83 11.64 13.56 -5.19
CA ASP A 83 12.43 12.63 -6.01
C ASP A 83 11.60 11.41 -6.45
N TYR A 84 10.87 10.77 -5.51
CA TYR A 84 10.14 9.53 -5.78
C TYR A 84 8.84 9.74 -6.55
N LEU A 85 8.21 10.91 -6.44
CA LEU A 85 7.03 11.29 -7.21
C LEU A 85 7.40 11.66 -8.65
N GLU A 86 8.45 12.47 -8.86
CA GLU A 86 9.00 12.71 -10.22
C GLU A 86 9.36 11.39 -10.92
N GLU A 87 10.02 10.47 -10.19
CA GLU A 87 10.38 9.16 -10.74
C GLU A 87 9.18 8.24 -11.00
N ALA A 88 8.04 8.46 -10.33
CA ALA A 88 6.77 7.80 -10.64
C ALA A 88 6.15 8.34 -11.93
N GLU A 89 6.20 9.66 -12.18
CA GLU A 89 5.77 10.27 -13.45
C GLU A 89 6.62 9.80 -14.64
N GLU A 90 7.93 9.62 -14.44
CA GLU A 90 8.81 8.98 -15.43
C GLU A 90 8.51 7.48 -15.67
N GLY A 91 7.59 6.89 -14.90
CA GLY A 91 7.21 5.48 -15.03
C GLY A 91 8.24 4.50 -14.48
N LYS A 92 9.13 4.94 -13.58
CA LYS A 92 10.20 4.09 -12.99
C LYS A 92 9.73 3.24 -11.82
N MET A 93 8.57 3.58 -11.24
CA MET A 93 8.02 2.95 -10.05
C MET A 93 7.05 1.81 -10.38
N CYS A 94 7.09 0.76 -9.56
CA CYS A 94 6.27 -0.43 -9.69
C CYS A 94 5.88 -0.97 -8.30
N TYR A 95 4.76 -1.68 -8.23
CA TYR A 95 4.44 -2.56 -7.12
C TYR A 95 3.97 -3.93 -7.64
N SER A 96 3.90 -4.92 -6.75
CA SER A 96 3.30 -6.21 -7.05
C SER A 96 2.44 -6.64 -5.87
N PRO A 97 1.10 -6.71 -6.02
CA PRO A 97 0.20 -7.04 -4.91
C PRO A 97 0.23 -8.52 -4.53
N ASP A 98 0.69 -9.39 -5.44
CA ASP A 98 0.73 -10.85 -5.28
C ASP A 98 2.13 -11.47 -5.43
N GLY A 99 3.13 -10.68 -5.83
CA GLY A 99 4.50 -11.14 -6.10
C GLY A 99 4.72 -11.75 -7.49
N GLU A 100 3.66 -11.89 -8.30
CA GLU A 100 3.72 -12.45 -9.66
C GLU A 100 3.41 -11.39 -10.73
N ASN A 101 2.38 -10.57 -10.50
CA ASN A 101 1.93 -9.51 -11.39
C ASN A 101 2.56 -8.18 -10.97
N VAL A 102 3.36 -7.58 -11.84
CA VAL A 102 3.99 -6.27 -11.60
C VAL A 102 3.18 -5.17 -12.27
N THR A 103 2.62 -4.28 -11.46
CA THR A 103 1.96 -3.06 -11.92
C THR A 103 2.99 -1.94 -12.01
N ASN A 104 3.06 -1.28 -13.16
CA ASN A 104 3.88 -0.10 -13.39
C ASN A 104 3.05 1.17 -13.14
N LEU A 105 3.54 2.02 -12.26
CA LEU A 105 2.97 3.31 -11.89
C LEU A 105 3.51 4.35 -12.88
N LYS A 106 2.69 5.33 -13.29
CA LYS A 106 3.00 6.23 -14.43
C LYS A 106 2.75 7.72 -14.14
N ASP A 107 2.40 8.02 -12.91
CA ASP A 107 2.02 9.33 -12.41
C ASP A 107 2.11 9.29 -10.87
N GLY A 108 2.30 10.45 -10.24
CA GLY A 108 2.37 10.56 -8.78
C GLY A 108 1.09 10.09 -8.09
N CYS A 109 -0.07 10.35 -8.69
CA CYS A 109 -1.38 9.88 -8.23
C CYS A 109 -1.42 8.37 -8.01
N SER A 110 -1.06 7.59 -9.03
CA SER A 110 -1.01 6.12 -8.94
C SER A 110 -0.06 5.65 -7.84
N ALA A 111 1.06 6.34 -7.64
CA ALA A 111 2.03 5.99 -6.60
C ALA A 111 1.50 6.28 -5.19
N MET A 112 0.88 7.44 -4.98
CA MET A 112 0.26 7.79 -3.70
C MET A 112 -0.97 6.93 -3.41
N GLU A 113 -1.86 6.69 -4.38
CA GLU A 113 -2.98 5.75 -4.20
C GLU A 113 -2.50 4.33 -3.84
N ALA A 114 -1.47 3.83 -4.51
CA ALA A 114 -0.91 2.52 -4.22
C ALA A 114 -0.36 2.43 -2.78
N VAL A 115 0.37 3.44 -2.29
CA VAL A 115 0.89 3.43 -0.92
C VAL A 115 -0.21 3.70 0.11
N CYS A 116 -0.97 4.78 -0.04
CA CYS A 116 -1.88 5.29 0.99
C CYS A 116 -3.20 4.50 1.08
N ASN A 117 -3.70 3.95 -0.02
CA ASN A 117 -4.98 3.22 -0.06
C ASN A 117 -4.77 1.71 -0.17
N GLU A 118 -3.90 1.25 -1.08
CA GLU A 118 -3.64 -0.19 -1.25
C GLU A 118 -2.61 -0.77 -0.27
N GLN A 119 -1.89 0.09 0.50
CA GLN A 119 -0.77 -0.31 1.37
C GLN A 119 0.31 -1.09 0.61
N ALA A 120 0.51 -0.73 -0.66
CA ALA A 120 1.37 -1.42 -1.59
C ALA A 120 2.85 -1.08 -1.36
N ASN A 121 3.69 -2.10 -1.49
CA ASN A 121 5.13 -1.97 -1.44
C ASN A 121 5.70 -1.46 -2.79
N VAL A 122 5.53 -0.17 -3.04
CA VAL A 122 6.11 0.53 -4.20
C VAL A 122 7.64 0.55 -4.15
N MET A 123 8.30 0.19 -5.25
CA MET A 123 9.76 0.29 -5.43
C MET A 123 10.11 0.49 -6.90
N TYR A 124 11.39 0.66 -7.23
CA TYR A 124 11.79 0.71 -8.65
C TYR A 124 11.44 -0.58 -9.39
N CYS A 125 10.91 -0.46 -10.60
CA CYS A 125 10.65 -1.60 -11.49
C CYS A 125 11.90 -2.47 -11.74
N LYS A 126 13.09 -1.85 -11.74
CA LYS A 126 14.40 -2.53 -11.89
C LYS A 126 14.73 -3.46 -10.71
N GLU A 127 14.23 -3.14 -9.52
CA GLU A 127 14.46 -3.88 -8.27
C GLU A 127 13.39 -4.95 -8.07
N MET A 128 12.15 -4.67 -8.46
CA MET A 128 11.04 -5.64 -8.47
C MET A 128 11.43 -6.94 -9.18
N ALA A 129 12.11 -6.85 -10.33
CA ALA A 129 12.60 -8.00 -11.08
C ALA A 129 13.59 -8.90 -10.30
N THR A 130 14.26 -8.38 -9.27
CA THR A 130 15.12 -9.21 -8.38
C THR A 130 14.35 -9.84 -7.23
N VAL A 131 13.25 -9.21 -6.79
CA VAL A 131 12.40 -9.72 -5.71
C VAL A 131 11.51 -10.87 -6.21
N THR A 132 10.89 -10.72 -7.38
CA THR A 132 9.95 -11.72 -7.93
C THR A 132 10.64 -13.00 -8.43
N ASN A 133 11.91 -12.94 -8.84
CA ASN A 133 12.70 -14.12 -9.26
C ASN A 133 13.29 -14.93 -8.10
N THR A 134 13.03 -14.57 -6.84
CA THR A 134 13.62 -15.21 -5.64
C THR A 134 12.60 -16.06 -4.85
N GLN A 135 11.38 -16.23 -5.37
CA GLN A 135 10.34 -17.11 -4.79
C GLN A 135 10.28 -18.48 -5.47
#